data_AF-A0A2E9Z7L1-F1
#
_entry.id   AF-A0A2E9Z7L1-F1
#
_cell.length_a   1.000
_cell.length_b   1.000
_cell.length_c   1.000
_cell.angle_alpha   90.00
_cell.angle_beta   90.00
_cell.angle_gamma   90.00
#
_symmetry.space_group_name_H-M   'P 1'
#
loop_
_entity.id
_entity.type
_entity.pdbx_description
1 polymer ?
#
loop_
_entity_poly.entity_id
_entity_poly.type
_entity_poly.pdbx_seq_one_letter_code
_entity_poly.pdbx_strand_id
1 'polypeptide(L)'
;MGSTLTPNPNHQARNSLKKIKWDQARKILQDINPAITQIIDQLNPSDNMYLYQVHYDYGEIIDNGIQFHFPDKTSLNCLSHHSDRQLATDFEYAGNYIPIGITTEKSMELFIDTGSCIIPSQIFTPGDIFALSLHLEKNKSVHPTPVTQMSSGSRSCFALPNINDSVHYMQLKRKLQIKSPHPSSLYEQGTFFKHIVKAKSHESTWQSSAILFPQSWVNRIKNDLSWQPLYCHLIESAWLKSSYQRNKIFYDYSFNLVTTERNLRPNPYLAETFKYILAMALGQFPGLRVAIDESAMPLSIIQDCLLNDYALKHYIPTIIHADCFDFQQSNFTTYYSFQYPTVLASLNRAKRLTTTLHDLRELKHIYSHYRDAVQQETTGMHNTVIGEMLESVNLHFLHSKKDIHNEVDLSNTIDAFDPNFFHCEISTSNDKLAYSGAFLRGCVGINNPSSAN
;
A
#
# COMPACT_ATOMS: atom_id res chain seq x y z
N MET A 1 49.09 0.93 17.28
CA MET A 1 48.96 1.10 15.82
C MET A 1 47.67 0.38 15.45
N GLY A 2 46.49 1.00 15.36
CA GLY A 2 46.18 2.26 14.69
C GLY A 2 45.57 1.95 13.32
N SER A 3 44.37 1.37 13.30
CA SER A 3 43.53 1.33 12.08
C SER A 3 42.10 1.69 12.46
N THR A 4 41.88 2.98 12.69
CA THR A 4 40.55 3.59 12.62
C THR A 4 40.05 3.41 11.19
N LEU A 5 39.19 2.41 10.98
CA LEU A 5 38.38 2.29 9.78
C LEU A 5 37.43 3.49 9.75
N THR A 6 37.75 4.44 8.89
CA THR A 6 36.85 5.53 8.50
C THR A 6 35.57 4.94 7.91
N PRO A 7 34.38 5.45 8.27
CA PRO A 7 33.16 5.08 7.58
C PRO A 7 33.26 5.52 6.11
N ASN A 8 32.86 4.64 5.19
CA ASN A 8 32.89 4.89 3.76
C ASN A 8 32.05 6.15 3.42
N PRO A 9 32.63 7.25 2.88
CA PRO A 9 31.94 8.53 2.74
C PRO A 9 30.97 8.64 1.54
N ASN A 10 30.81 7.59 0.73
CA ASN A 10 30.13 7.67 -0.58
C ASN A 10 28.82 6.87 -0.67
N HIS A 11 27.94 6.97 0.33
CA HIS A 11 26.52 6.65 0.17
C HIS A 11 25.70 7.94 0.21
N GLN A 12 25.73 8.71 -0.88
CA GLN A 12 24.85 9.88 -1.01
C GLN A 12 23.42 9.40 -1.26
N ALA A 13 22.50 9.81 -0.40
CA ALA A 13 21.07 9.71 -0.68
C ALA A 13 20.78 10.46 -2.00
N ARG A 14 20.01 9.86 -2.90
CA ARG A 14 19.68 10.44 -4.21
C ARG A 14 18.35 11.18 -4.20
N ASN A 15 17.81 11.39 -3.00
CA ASN A 15 16.62 12.20 -2.80
C ASN A 15 16.86 13.58 -3.42
N SER A 16 15.94 14.04 -4.25
CA SER A 16 16.12 15.30 -4.97
C SER A 16 14.83 16.09 -5.04
N LEU A 17 14.98 17.41 -5.03
CA LEU A 17 13.90 18.37 -5.15
C LEU A 17 14.28 19.37 -6.23
N LYS A 18 13.42 19.55 -7.23
CA LYS A 18 13.68 20.44 -8.37
C LYS A 18 12.45 21.26 -8.70
N LYS A 19 12.64 22.58 -8.89
CA LYS A 19 11.61 23.45 -9.49
C LYS A 19 11.51 23.15 -10.98
N ILE A 20 10.29 22.88 -11.44
CA ILE A 20 10.00 22.60 -12.85
C ILE A 20 8.89 23.52 -13.36
N LYS A 21 8.96 23.87 -14.64
CA LYS A 21 7.88 24.62 -15.32
C LYS A 21 6.77 23.67 -15.79
N TRP A 22 5.60 24.23 -16.13
CA TRP A 22 4.48 23.44 -16.66
C TRP A 22 4.89 22.58 -17.87
N ASP A 23 5.62 23.10 -18.85
CA ASP A 23 6.06 22.32 -20.02
C ASP A 23 6.87 21.06 -19.66
N GLN A 24 7.60 21.08 -18.54
CA GLN A 24 8.34 19.93 -18.04
C GLN A 24 7.42 18.94 -17.33
N ALA A 25 6.52 19.45 -16.46
CA ALA A 25 5.51 18.64 -15.79
C ALA A 25 4.56 17.96 -16.80
N ARG A 26 4.12 18.70 -17.82
CA ARG A 26 3.26 18.26 -18.92
C ARG A 26 3.81 17.01 -19.60
N LYS A 27 5.12 16.96 -19.89
CA LYS A 27 5.76 15.80 -20.52
C LYS A 27 5.67 14.52 -19.68
N ILE A 28 5.60 14.67 -18.36
CA ILE A 28 5.47 13.55 -17.42
C ILE A 28 3.99 13.18 -17.26
N LEU A 29 3.15 14.18 -17.05
CA LEU A 29 1.74 14.00 -16.70
C LEU A 29 0.85 13.60 -17.89
N GLN A 30 1.23 13.92 -19.13
CA GLN A 30 0.42 13.62 -20.31
C GLN A 30 0.12 12.12 -20.46
N ASP A 31 1.10 11.26 -20.12
CA ASP A 31 0.99 9.81 -20.30
C ASP A 31 0.23 9.13 -19.16
N ILE A 32 0.35 9.66 -17.94
CA ILE A 32 -0.23 9.06 -16.72
C ILE A 32 -1.55 9.71 -16.29
N ASN A 33 -1.79 10.96 -16.69
CA ASN A 33 -3.00 11.71 -16.38
C ASN A 33 -3.31 12.74 -17.50
N PRO A 34 -3.79 12.27 -18.67
CA PRO A 34 -4.07 13.14 -19.81
C PRO A 34 -5.19 14.15 -19.52
N ALA A 35 -6.17 13.78 -18.71
CA ALA A 35 -7.31 14.65 -18.37
C ALA A 35 -6.87 15.91 -17.62
N ILE A 36 -6.08 15.78 -16.56
CA ILE A 36 -5.57 16.94 -15.83
C ILE A 36 -4.63 17.79 -16.70
N THR A 37 -3.84 17.13 -17.54
CA THR A 37 -2.90 17.80 -18.45
C THR A 37 -3.64 18.68 -19.44
N GLN A 38 -4.70 18.17 -20.06
CA GLN A 38 -5.54 18.94 -20.99
C GLN A 38 -6.19 20.15 -20.31
N ILE A 39 -6.69 19.99 -19.07
CA ILE A 39 -7.30 21.09 -18.32
C ILE A 39 -6.26 22.18 -18.03
N ILE A 40 -5.06 21.81 -17.57
CA ILE A 40 -4.01 22.79 -17.25
C ILE A 40 -3.47 23.45 -18.51
N ASP A 41 -3.34 22.73 -19.63
CA ASP A 41 -2.96 23.30 -20.92
C ASP A 41 -3.92 24.44 -21.35
N GLN A 42 -5.22 24.27 -21.12
CA GLN A 42 -6.22 25.31 -21.41
C GLN A 42 -6.10 26.54 -20.50
N LEU A 43 -5.65 26.35 -19.26
CA LEU A 43 -5.39 27.45 -18.33
C LEU A 43 -4.16 28.27 -18.73
N ASN A 44 -3.25 27.68 -19.51
CA ASN A 44 -2.00 28.29 -19.98
C ASN A 44 -1.26 29.03 -18.84
N PRO A 45 -0.85 28.30 -17.78
CA PRO A 45 -0.21 28.91 -16.61
C PRO A 45 1.06 29.65 -17.00
N SER A 46 1.31 30.81 -16.38
CA SER A 46 2.47 31.61 -16.71
C SER A 46 3.79 30.93 -16.32
N ASP A 47 4.87 31.31 -16.99
CA ASP A 47 6.24 30.84 -16.71
C ASP A 47 6.71 31.01 -15.26
N ASN A 48 6.06 31.92 -14.51
CA ASN A 48 6.36 32.19 -13.11
C ASN A 48 5.66 31.18 -12.16
N MET A 49 4.73 30.37 -12.65
CA MET A 49 4.06 29.31 -11.91
C MET A 49 4.83 27.99 -12.06
N TYR A 50 5.83 27.80 -11.22
CA TYR A 50 6.56 26.53 -11.14
C TYR A 50 5.82 25.50 -10.28
N LEU A 51 6.25 24.25 -10.41
CA LEU A 51 5.90 23.10 -9.58
C LEU A 51 7.18 22.52 -8.98
N TYR A 52 7.06 21.61 -8.02
CA TYR A 52 8.21 20.88 -7.48
C TYR A 52 8.16 19.42 -7.87
N GLN A 53 9.21 18.92 -8.52
CA GLN A 53 9.43 17.50 -8.71
C GLN A 53 10.29 16.98 -7.55
N VAL A 54 9.79 15.94 -6.87
CA VAL A 54 10.49 15.25 -5.78
C VAL A 54 10.81 13.82 -6.18
N HIS A 55 11.98 13.34 -5.77
CA HIS A 55 12.36 11.93 -5.86
C HIS A 55 12.77 11.43 -4.48
N TYR A 56 12.34 10.22 -4.12
CA TYR A 56 12.64 9.57 -2.86
C TYR A 56 13.16 8.16 -3.09
N ASP A 57 14.29 7.84 -2.47
CA ASP A 57 14.81 6.48 -2.38
C ASP A 57 13.80 5.56 -1.65
N TYR A 58 13.90 4.26 -1.92
CA TYR A 58 13.00 3.24 -1.35
C TYR A 58 12.97 3.26 0.18
N GLY A 59 11.76 3.17 0.72
CA GLY A 59 11.48 3.05 2.15
C GLY A 59 11.68 4.34 2.93
N GLU A 60 11.99 5.47 2.27
CA GLU A 60 12.01 6.76 2.98
C GLU A 60 10.63 7.12 3.52
N ILE A 61 10.59 7.56 4.78
CA ILE A 61 9.35 8.02 5.42
C ILE A 61 9.22 9.49 5.07
N ILE A 62 8.34 9.77 4.10
CA ILE A 62 8.10 11.09 3.54
C ILE A 62 7.23 11.90 4.51
N ASP A 63 6.25 11.25 5.13
CA ASP A 63 5.43 11.83 6.20
C ASP A 63 5.46 10.88 7.40
N ASN A 64 5.82 11.40 8.59
CA ASN A 64 5.93 10.59 9.80
C ASN A 64 4.73 10.73 10.75
N GLY A 65 3.60 11.24 10.25
CA GLY A 65 2.39 11.58 11.01
C GLY A 65 2.45 12.93 11.70
N ILE A 66 3.65 13.48 11.92
CA ILE A 66 3.84 14.79 12.55
C ILE A 66 4.16 15.85 11.50
N GLN A 67 5.06 15.51 10.58
CA GLN A 67 5.57 16.42 9.57
C GLN A 67 5.90 15.72 8.25
N PHE A 68 5.62 16.41 7.15
CA PHE A 68 6.12 16.07 5.81
C PHE A 68 7.58 16.49 5.63
N HIS A 69 8.38 15.65 4.97
CA HIS A 69 9.81 15.86 4.75
C HIS A 69 10.11 16.01 3.26
N PHE A 70 10.90 17.04 2.95
CA PHE A 70 11.38 17.36 1.62
C PHE A 70 12.85 16.94 1.46
N PRO A 71 13.29 16.55 0.25
CA PRO A 71 14.70 16.35 -0.05
C PRO A 71 15.52 17.63 0.11
N ASP A 72 16.54 17.59 0.96
CA ASP A 72 17.47 18.67 1.24
C ASP A 72 18.91 18.14 1.19
N LYS A 73 19.57 18.38 0.06
CA LYS A 73 20.93 17.88 -0.24
C LYS A 73 21.03 16.36 -0.09
N THR A 74 21.53 15.88 1.05
CA THR A 74 21.76 14.46 1.34
C THR A 74 20.79 13.89 2.38
N SER A 75 19.83 14.68 2.85
CA SER A 75 18.89 14.32 3.92
C SER A 75 17.46 14.67 3.55
N LEU A 76 16.51 14.19 4.35
CA LEU A 76 15.12 14.64 4.29
C LEU A 76 14.85 15.57 5.47
N ASN A 77 14.38 16.78 5.20
CA ASN A 77 14.12 17.80 6.21
C ASN A 77 12.68 18.32 6.09
N CYS A 78 12.03 18.57 7.22
CA CYS A 78 10.75 19.27 7.23
C CYS A 78 10.94 20.76 6.93
N LEU A 79 9.85 21.46 6.58
CA LEU A 79 9.89 22.88 6.19
C LEU A 79 10.63 23.78 7.19
N SER A 80 10.45 23.55 8.49
CA SER A 80 11.08 24.36 9.55
C SER A 80 12.60 24.22 9.63
N HIS A 81 13.16 23.12 9.11
CA HIS A 81 14.60 22.84 9.14
C HIS A 81 15.22 22.77 7.74
N HIS A 82 14.44 23.06 6.70
CA HIS A 82 14.90 22.97 5.32
C HIS A 82 15.82 24.15 4.96
N SER A 83 16.87 23.89 4.17
CA SER A 83 17.84 24.91 3.77
C SER A 83 17.28 25.98 2.83
N ASP A 84 16.38 25.61 1.91
CA ASP A 84 15.60 26.54 1.07
C ASP A 84 14.41 27.13 1.85
N ARG A 85 14.51 28.42 2.20
CA ARG A 85 13.45 29.15 2.91
C ARG A 85 12.21 29.43 2.04
N GLN A 86 12.35 29.43 0.70
CA GLN A 86 11.21 29.67 -0.19
C GLN A 86 10.21 28.52 -0.12
N LEU A 87 10.65 27.29 0.19
CA LEU A 87 9.75 26.15 0.37
C LEU A 87 8.74 26.37 1.50
N ALA A 88 9.16 27.01 2.60
CA ALA A 88 8.26 27.27 3.71
C ALA A 88 7.11 28.19 3.27
N THR A 89 7.38 29.19 2.44
CA THR A 89 6.34 30.05 1.84
C THR A 89 5.52 29.27 0.81
N ASP A 90 6.16 28.49 -0.06
CA ASP A 90 5.47 27.77 -1.12
C ASP A 90 4.55 26.65 -0.59
N PHE A 91 4.77 26.14 0.61
CA PHE A 91 3.97 25.09 1.21
C PHE A 91 3.34 25.50 2.55
N GLU A 92 3.26 26.81 2.83
CA GLU A 92 2.64 27.33 4.06
C GLU A 92 1.20 26.83 4.23
N TYR A 93 0.45 26.71 3.13
CA TYR A 93 -0.92 26.19 3.13
C TYR A 93 -1.04 24.77 3.70
N ALA A 94 0.00 23.95 3.54
CA ALA A 94 0.02 22.58 4.02
C ALA A 94 0.49 22.49 5.48
N GLY A 95 1.23 23.50 5.95
CA GLY A 95 1.83 23.51 7.28
C GLY A 95 2.74 22.30 7.47
N ASN A 96 2.42 21.46 8.47
CA ASN A 96 3.17 20.23 8.72
C ASN A 96 2.64 19.02 7.92
N TYR A 97 1.51 19.15 7.22
CA TYR A 97 0.85 18.02 6.59
C TYR A 97 1.29 17.81 5.13
N ILE A 98 0.90 16.67 4.57
CA ILE A 98 1.17 16.30 3.17
C ILE A 98 0.58 17.38 2.23
N PRO A 99 1.37 18.01 1.35
CA PRO A 99 0.86 18.97 0.35
C PRO A 99 0.08 18.25 -0.76
N ILE A 100 -0.66 18.99 -1.59
CA ILE A 100 -1.27 18.42 -2.80
C ILE A 100 -0.14 17.98 -3.74
N GLY A 101 -0.23 16.75 -4.24
CA GLY A 101 0.70 16.24 -5.24
C GLY A 101 0.13 15.12 -6.09
N ILE A 102 0.86 14.81 -7.16
CA ILE A 102 0.57 13.72 -8.10
C ILE A 102 1.77 12.79 -8.13
N THR A 103 1.57 11.51 -7.86
CA THR A 103 2.61 10.50 -8.01
C THR A 103 2.94 10.32 -9.49
N THR A 104 4.22 10.33 -9.85
CA THR A 104 4.66 10.29 -11.25
C THR A 104 5.39 9.02 -11.63
N GLU A 105 6.14 8.42 -10.71
CA GLU A 105 6.83 7.15 -10.94
C GLU A 105 6.82 6.30 -9.67
N LYS A 106 6.66 4.98 -9.87
CA LYS A 106 6.55 3.97 -8.81
C LYS A 106 5.43 4.31 -7.82
N SER A 107 5.29 3.50 -6.77
CA SER A 107 4.24 3.71 -5.77
C SER A 107 4.74 4.42 -4.51
N MET A 108 3.79 5.05 -3.81
CA MET A 108 3.94 5.52 -2.43
C MET A 108 2.84 4.88 -1.58
N GLU A 109 3.14 4.54 -0.33
CA GLU A 109 2.18 3.92 0.59
C GLU A 109 1.82 4.87 1.72
N LEU A 110 0.54 5.15 1.89
CA LEU A 110 -0.02 5.78 3.08
C LEU A 110 -0.46 4.68 4.06
N PHE A 111 -0.01 4.74 5.30
CA PHE A 111 -0.26 3.70 6.31
C PHE A 111 -0.45 4.29 7.71
N ILE A 112 -0.97 3.47 8.62
CA ILE A 112 -1.06 3.76 10.05
C ILE A 112 -0.08 2.83 10.77
N ASP A 113 0.82 3.41 11.57
CA ASP A 113 1.70 2.68 12.47
C ASP A 113 1.15 2.77 13.89
N THR A 114 0.78 1.62 14.46
CA THR A 114 0.26 1.54 15.83
C THR A 114 1.34 1.19 16.86
N GLY A 115 2.60 1.06 16.42
CA GLY A 115 3.71 0.49 17.18
C GLY A 115 3.69 -1.04 17.25
N SER A 116 2.53 -1.66 17.03
CA SER A 116 2.36 -3.12 17.05
C SER A 116 2.05 -3.74 15.69
N CYS A 117 1.48 -2.96 14.78
CA CYS A 117 1.19 -3.36 13.41
C CYS A 117 1.25 -2.16 12.47
N ILE A 118 1.42 -2.47 11.18
CA ILE A 118 1.32 -1.52 10.07
C ILE A 118 0.04 -1.83 9.31
N ILE A 119 -0.82 -0.81 9.17
CA ILE A 119 -2.09 -0.90 8.44
C ILE A 119 -1.97 -0.04 7.17
N PRO A 120 -1.84 -0.63 5.98
CA PRO A 120 -1.87 0.13 4.74
C PRO A 120 -3.27 0.74 4.57
N SER A 121 -3.31 2.04 4.31
CA SER A 121 -4.55 2.80 4.13
C SER A 121 -4.80 3.12 2.66
N GLN A 122 -3.76 3.50 1.91
CA GLN A 122 -3.87 3.83 0.50
C GLN A 122 -2.53 3.60 -0.21
N ILE A 123 -2.58 3.11 -1.44
CA ILE A 123 -1.43 3.01 -2.33
C ILE A 123 -1.63 4.05 -3.43
N PHE A 124 -0.65 4.94 -3.59
CA PHE A 124 -0.63 5.93 -4.67
C PHE A 124 0.27 5.42 -5.78
N THR A 125 -0.28 5.29 -6.98
CA THR A 125 0.41 4.85 -8.20
C THR A 125 0.59 6.01 -9.18
N PRO A 126 1.40 5.88 -10.25
CA PRO A 126 1.56 6.95 -11.22
C PRO A 126 0.21 7.48 -11.75
N GLY A 127 0.01 8.79 -11.68
CA GLY A 127 -1.23 9.49 -12.05
C GLY A 127 -2.16 9.79 -10.87
N ASP A 128 -1.98 9.10 -9.73
CA ASP A 128 -2.77 9.34 -8.52
C ASP A 128 -2.47 10.70 -7.90
N ILE A 129 -3.54 11.40 -7.55
CA ILE A 129 -3.50 12.65 -6.80
C ILE A 129 -3.77 12.37 -5.32
N PHE A 130 -2.97 12.98 -4.44
CA PHE A 130 -3.07 12.86 -2.99
C PHE A 130 -3.32 14.20 -2.29
N ALA A 131 -3.75 14.12 -1.02
CA ALA A 131 -4.06 15.24 -0.13
C ALA A 131 -5.15 16.23 -0.64
N LEU A 132 -6.01 15.81 -1.58
CA LEU A 132 -7.08 16.66 -2.11
C LEU A 132 -8.12 17.03 -1.05
N SER A 133 -8.64 16.04 -0.30
CA SER A 133 -9.64 16.28 0.75
C SER A 133 -9.11 17.14 1.90
N LEU A 134 -7.80 17.10 2.15
CA LEU A 134 -7.16 17.90 3.20
C LEU A 134 -7.16 19.40 2.85
N HIS A 135 -6.94 19.74 1.58
CA HIS A 135 -6.62 21.11 1.17
C HIS A 135 -7.69 21.80 0.32
N LEU A 136 -8.52 21.05 -0.39
CA LEU A 136 -9.55 21.63 -1.27
C LEU A 136 -10.87 21.92 -0.58
N GLU A 137 -11.12 21.33 0.60
CA GLU A 137 -12.31 21.67 1.38
C GLU A 137 -12.31 23.17 1.75
N LYS A 138 -13.47 23.81 1.56
CA LYS A 138 -13.71 25.21 1.99
C LYS A 138 -14.27 25.28 3.41
N ASN A 139 -14.88 24.19 3.88
CA ASN A 139 -15.41 24.07 5.24
C ASN A 139 -14.30 23.66 6.21
N LYS A 140 -14.59 23.71 7.52
CA LYS A 140 -13.68 23.21 8.55
C LYS A 140 -13.38 21.73 8.29
N SER A 141 -12.11 21.44 7.99
CA SER A 141 -11.67 20.07 7.76
C SER A 141 -11.90 19.22 9.01
N VAL A 142 -12.48 18.03 8.80
CA VAL A 142 -12.61 16.97 9.81
C VAL A 142 -11.56 15.88 9.60
N HIS A 143 -10.52 16.18 8.83
CA HIS A 143 -9.46 15.24 8.49
C HIS A 143 -8.66 14.85 9.75
N PRO A 144 -8.45 13.54 10.03
CA PRO A 144 -7.79 13.05 11.24
C PRO A 144 -6.25 13.11 11.13
N THR A 145 -5.70 14.26 10.77
CA THR A 145 -4.25 14.52 10.73
C THR A 145 -3.77 14.72 12.17
N PRO A 146 -3.16 13.71 12.83
CA PRO A 146 -1.82 13.16 12.52
C PRO A 146 -1.71 11.61 12.53
N VAL A 147 -2.78 10.87 12.20
CA VAL A 147 -2.80 9.40 12.40
C VAL A 147 -2.04 8.62 11.30
N THR A 148 -1.90 9.19 10.11
CA THR A 148 -1.32 8.51 8.93
C THR A 148 0.12 8.94 8.67
N GLN A 149 0.93 8.01 8.19
CA GLN A 149 2.30 8.20 7.70
C GLN A 149 2.38 7.83 6.22
N MET A 150 3.39 8.33 5.50
CA MET A 150 3.61 8.03 4.09
C MET A 150 5.04 7.59 3.81
N SER A 151 5.22 6.52 3.05
CA SER A 151 6.53 6.02 2.61
C SER A 151 6.69 6.03 1.09
N SER A 152 7.95 6.21 0.64
CA SER A 152 8.38 5.94 -0.73
C SER A 152 8.43 4.42 -0.97
N GLY A 153 7.57 3.90 -1.84
CA GLY A 153 7.39 2.47 -2.03
C GLY A 153 6.64 1.80 -0.87
N SER A 154 6.53 0.48 -0.96
CA SER A 154 5.77 -0.29 0.03
C SER A 154 6.53 -0.46 1.35
N ARG A 155 5.91 0.05 2.42
CA ARG A 155 6.27 -0.21 3.82
C ARG A 155 5.69 -1.53 4.33
N SER A 156 4.49 -1.89 3.86
CA SER A 156 3.81 -3.13 4.18
C SER A 156 4.27 -4.26 3.25
N CYS A 157 5.52 -4.70 3.43
CA CYS A 157 6.09 -5.79 2.66
C CYS A 157 6.93 -6.75 3.50
N PHE A 158 6.98 -8.01 3.06
CA PHE A 158 7.68 -9.10 3.75
C PHE A 158 7.96 -10.28 2.81
N ALA A 159 8.92 -11.13 3.17
CA ALA A 159 9.19 -12.39 2.51
C ALA A 159 8.22 -13.47 3.01
N LEU A 160 7.67 -14.26 2.08
CA LEU A 160 6.88 -15.45 2.42
C LEU A 160 7.73 -16.55 3.10
N PRO A 161 8.95 -16.87 2.62
CA PRO A 161 9.86 -17.74 3.35
C PRO A 161 10.22 -17.19 4.73
N ASN A 162 10.46 -18.09 5.67
CA ASN A 162 10.88 -17.70 7.00
C ASN A 162 12.34 -17.19 6.99
N ILE A 163 12.54 -15.91 7.30
CA ILE A 163 13.85 -15.27 7.39
C ILE A 163 14.28 -15.02 8.85
N ASN A 164 13.86 -15.89 9.78
CA ASN A 164 14.15 -15.75 11.21
C ASN A 164 15.44 -16.47 11.69
N ASP A 165 16.33 -16.86 10.78
CA ASP A 165 17.56 -17.55 11.14
C ASP A 165 18.60 -16.54 11.62
N SER A 166 18.92 -16.60 12.92
CA SER A 166 19.85 -15.68 13.56
C SER A 166 21.28 -15.79 13.03
N VAL A 167 21.71 -16.97 12.55
CA VAL A 167 23.06 -17.17 12.01
C VAL A 167 23.17 -16.51 10.64
N HIS A 168 22.25 -16.81 9.73
CA HIS A 168 22.19 -16.22 8.39
C HIS A 168 22.00 -14.70 8.46
N TYR A 169 21.12 -14.23 9.34
CA TYR A 169 20.96 -12.80 9.58
C TYR A 169 22.24 -12.12 10.08
N MET A 170 22.96 -12.74 11.04
CA MET A 170 24.22 -12.16 11.55
C MET A 170 25.33 -12.14 10.48
N GLN A 171 25.35 -13.10 9.56
CA GLN A 171 26.25 -13.09 8.41
C GLN A 171 25.92 -11.93 7.47
N LEU A 172 24.64 -11.80 7.07
CA LEU A 172 24.14 -10.70 6.26
C LEU A 172 24.46 -9.35 6.89
N LYS A 173 24.16 -9.19 8.18
CA LYS A 173 24.38 -7.96 8.95
C LYS A 173 25.85 -7.53 8.92
N ARG A 174 26.78 -8.49 9.06
CA ARG A 174 28.22 -8.23 8.95
C ARG A 174 28.63 -7.85 7.53
N LYS A 175 28.10 -8.56 6.53
CA LYS A 175 28.41 -8.34 5.11
C LYS A 175 27.96 -6.95 4.64
N LEU A 176 26.72 -6.57 4.94
CA LEU A 176 26.10 -5.31 4.51
C LEU A 176 26.25 -4.16 5.53
N GLN A 177 26.90 -4.40 6.67
CA GLN A 177 27.07 -3.41 7.76
C GLN A 177 25.73 -2.79 8.25
N ILE A 178 24.65 -3.56 8.19
CA ILE A 178 23.31 -3.11 8.60
C ILE A 178 23.28 -2.92 10.12
N LYS A 179 22.69 -1.81 10.58
CA LYS A 179 22.57 -1.52 12.03
C LYS A 179 21.26 -1.98 12.65
N SER A 180 20.27 -2.34 11.83
CA SER A 180 18.93 -2.71 12.32
C SER A 180 18.98 -3.95 13.22
N PRO A 181 17.96 -4.15 14.08
CA PRO A 181 17.74 -5.44 14.72
C PRO A 181 17.26 -6.48 13.68
N HIS A 182 17.36 -7.74 14.09
CA HIS A 182 16.74 -8.86 13.37
C HIS A 182 15.21 -8.67 13.39
N PRO A 183 14.51 -8.75 12.25
CA PRO A 183 13.05 -8.57 12.23
C PRO A 183 12.37 -9.68 13.03
N SER A 184 11.57 -9.32 14.03
CA SER A 184 10.89 -10.28 14.91
C SER A 184 9.50 -10.69 14.40
N SER A 185 8.96 -9.89 13.48
CA SER A 185 7.63 -10.05 12.89
C SER A 185 7.64 -9.70 11.40
N LEU A 186 6.56 -10.06 10.69
CA LEU A 186 6.38 -9.68 9.29
C LEU A 186 6.33 -8.14 9.12
N TYR A 187 5.75 -7.40 10.08
CA TYR A 187 5.64 -5.94 10.04
C TYR A 187 7.00 -5.22 10.09
N GLU A 188 8.02 -5.86 10.66
CA GLU A 188 9.38 -5.29 10.74
C GLU A 188 10.20 -5.53 9.47
N GLN A 189 9.78 -6.45 8.59
CA GLN A 189 10.57 -6.83 7.42
C GLN A 189 10.69 -5.70 6.39
N GLY A 190 9.66 -4.87 6.19
CA GLY A 190 9.76 -3.70 5.30
C GLY A 190 10.88 -2.73 5.71
N THR A 191 11.05 -2.48 7.02
CA THR A 191 12.17 -1.68 7.53
C THR A 191 13.52 -2.39 7.31
N PHE A 192 13.56 -3.70 7.44
CA PHE A 192 14.75 -4.49 7.14
C PHE A 192 15.12 -4.42 5.64
N PHE A 193 14.14 -4.54 4.73
CA PHE A 193 14.35 -4.40 3.29
C PHE A 193 14.83 -3.00 2.91
N LYS A 194 14.28 -1.94 3.51
CA LYS A 194 14.83 -0.59 3.36
C LYS A 194 16.34 -0.56 3.65
N HIS A 195 16.78 -1.17 4.75
CA HIS A 195 18.19 -1.17 5.12
C HIS A 195 19.06 -2.00 4.16
N ILE A 196 18.56 -3.12 3.64
CA ILE A 196 19.23 -3.89 2.58
C ILE A 196 19.46 -3.00 1.36
N VAL A 197 18.40 -2.38 0.86
CA VAL A 197 18.45 -1.55 -0.35
C VAL A 197 19.38 -0.36 -0.14
N LYS A 198 19.35 0.26 1.05
CA LYS A 198 20.24 1.36 1.40
C LYS A 198 21.71 0.93 1.43
N ALA A 199 22.01 -0.25 1.96
CA ALA A 199 23.38 -0.80 1.95
C ALA A 199 23.85 -1.11 0.51
N LYS A 200 22.92 -1.49 -0.38
CA LYS A 200 23.13 -1.74 -1.80
C LYS A 200 22.74 -0.56 -2.70
N SER A 201 22.78 0.68 -2.20
CA SER A 201 22.26 1.83 -2.97
C SER A 201 23.04 2.11 -4.26
N HIS A 202 24.25 1.58 -4.41
CA HIS A 202 25.04 1.65 -5.63
C HIS A 202 24.54 0.69 -6.73
N GLU A 203 23.78 -0.34 -6.35
CA GLU A 203 23.17 -1.32 -7.26
C GLU A 203 21.72 -0.93 -7.61
N SER A 204 21.04 -0.17 -6.74
CA SER A 204 19.64 0.22 -6.94
C SER A 204 19.52 1.51 -7.73
N THR A 205 18.67 1.57 -8.76
CA THR A 205 18.19 2.82 -9.39
C THR A 205 16.78 3.18 -8.97
N TRP A 206 16.19 2.43 -8.05
CA TRP A 206 14.79 2.58 -7.68
C TRP A 206 14.55 3.86 -6.89
N GLN A 207 13.59 4.67 -7.35
CA GLN A 207 13.06 5.84 -6.66
C GLN A 207 11.57 5.97 -6.98
N SER A 208 10.79 6.47 -6.02
CA SER A 208 9.46 7.00 -6.33
C SER A 208 9.54 8.50 -6.52
N SER A 209 8.62 9.05 -7.32
CA SER A 209 8.58 10.48 -7.60
C SER A 209 7.18 11.05 -7.59
N ALA A 210 7.09 12.35 -7.31
CA ALA A 210 5.84 13.10 -7.35
C ALA A 210 6.07 14.54 -7.81
N ILE A 211 4.99 15.15 -8.30
CA ILE A 211 4.89 16.58 -8.56
C ILE A 211 4.03 17.22 -7.48
N LEU A 212 4.60 18.17 -6.74
CA LEU A 212 3.94 18.89 -5.65
C LEU A 212 3.52 20.30 -6.08
N PHE A 213 2.36 20.73 -5.61
CA PHE A 213 1.75 22.01 -5.97
C PHE A 213 2.04 23.08 -4.91
N PRO A 214 2.75 24.17 -5.27
CA PRO A 214 2.92 25.32 -4.38
C PRO A 214 1.61 26.03 -4.07
N GLN A 215 1.63 26.86 -3.02
CA GLN A 215 0.51 27.68 -2.57
C GLN A 215 -0.04 28.58 -3.67
N SER A 216 0.83 29.08 -4.57
CA SER A 216 0.42 29.90 -5.71
C SER A 216 -0.56 29.17 -6.64
N TRP A 217 -0.39 27.86 -6.84
CA TRP A 217 -1.33 27.02 -7.58
C TRP A 217 -2.62 26.79 -6.78
N VAL A 218 -2.49 26.38 -5.51
CA VAL A 218 -3.65 26.08 -4.65
C VAL A 218 -4.56 27.30 -4.50
N ASN A 219 -3.99 28.49 -4.32
CA ASN A 219 -4.75 29.73 -4.21
C ASN A 219 -5.54 30.06 -5.47
N ARG A 220 -4.96 29.83 -6.67
CA ARG A 220 -5.68 30.01 -7.94
C ARG A 220 -6.78 28.97 -8.09
N ILE A 221 -6.46 27.69 -7.88
CA ILE A 221 -7.42 26.59 -7.92
C ILE A 221 -8.66 26.88 -7.05
N LYS A 222 -8.48 27.40 -5.83
CA LYS A 222 -9.61 27.61 -4.90
C LYS A 222 -10.42 28.88 -5.17
N ASN A 223 -9.80 29.92 -5.73
CA ASN A 223 -10.34 31.28 -5.71
C ASN A 223 -10.44 31.99 -7.08
N ASP A 224 -9.76 31.49 -8.11
CA ASP A 224 -9.80 32.07 -9.46
C ASP A 224 -10.87 31.37 -10.30
N LEU A 225 -11.84 32.13 -10.81
CA LEU A 225 -12.94 31.59 -11.63
C LEU A 225 -12.45 30.92 -12.91
N SER A 226 -11.33 31.37 -13.49
CA SER A 226 -10.77 30.74 -14.68
C SER A 226 -10.23 29.33 -14.39
N TRP A 227 -9.88 29.04 -13.12
CA TRP A 227 -9.37 27.75 -12.65
C TRP A 227 -10.48 26.78 -12.19
N GLN A 228 -11.75 27.20 -12.27
CA GLN A 228 -12.88 26.40 -11.84
C GLN A 228 -12.96 25.01 -12.50
N PRO A 229 -12.63 24.81 -13.81
CA PRO A 229 -12.62 23.48 -14.41
C PRO A 229 -11.65 22.53 -13.70
N LEU A 230 -10.45 22.99 -13.35
CA LEU A 230 -9.47 22.20 -12.61
C LEU A 230 -9.95 21.91 -11.20
N TYR A 231 -10.50 22.91 -10.50
CA TYR A 231 -11.08 22.71 -9.18
C TYR A 231 -12.18 21.65 -9.18
N CYS A 232 -13.13 21.73 -10.12
CA CYS A 232 -14.20 20.75 -10.25
C CYS A 232 -13.66 19.34 -10.50
N HIS A 233 -12.68 19.19 -11.40
CA HIS A 233 -12.06 17.90 -11.67
C HIS A 233 -11.35 17.29 -10.45
N LEU A 234 -10.63 18.11 -9.67
CA LEU A 234 -9.97 17.65 -8.45
C LEU A 234 -10.98 17.28 -7.35
N ILE A 235 -12.06 18.06 -7.18
CA ILE A 235 -13.13 17.73 -6.24
C ILE A 235 -13.87 16.45 -6.65
N GLU A 236 -14.15 16.27 -7.94
CA GLU A 236 -14.74 15.04 -8.47
C GLU A 236 -13.83 13.83 -8.18
N SER A 237 -12.52 13.97 -8.39
CA SER A 237 -11.54 12.94 -8.04
C SER A 237 -11.58 12.58 -6.55
N ALA A 238 -11.61 13.59 -5.67
CA ALA A 238 -11.75 13.37 -4.22
C ALA A 238 -13.09 12.73 -3.84
N TRP A 239 -14.18 13.14 -4.51
CA TRP A 239 -15.52 12.61 -4.32
C TRP A 239 -15.61 11.13 -4.72
N LEU A 240 -15.05 10.75 -5.86
CA LEU A 240 -15.02 9.36 -6.32
C LEU A 240 -14.20 8.49 -5.35
N LYS A 241 -13.02 8.94 -4.94
CA LYS A 241 -12.16 8.23 -3.97
C LYS A 241 -12.79 8.02 -2.59
N SER A 242 -13.77 8.84 -2.19
CA SER A 242 -14.47 8.71 -0.90
C SER A 242 -15.85 8.05 -1.01
N SER A 243 -16.22 7.52 -2.17
CA SER A 243 -17.53 6.95 -2.45
C SER A 243 -17.91 5.79 -1.51
N TYR A 244 -17.00 4.85 -1.26
CA TYR A 244 -17.24 3.74 -0.34
C TYR A 244 -17.53 4.23 1.08
N GLN A 245 -16.69 5.13 1.59
CA GLN A 245 -16.83 5.63 2.96
C GLN A 245 -18.16 6.38 3.17
N ARG A 246 -18.63 7.14 2.17
CA ARG A 246 -19.94 7.81 2.22
C ARG A 246 -21.10 6.82 2.24
N ASN A 247 -20.95 5.66 1.59
CA ASN A 247 -21.99 4.63 1.49
C ASN A 247 -21.86 3.52 2.53
N LYS A 248 -20.82 3.53 3.37
CA LYS A 248 -20.54 2.48 4.36
C LYS A 248 -21.73 2.12 5.25
N ILE A 249 -22.56 3.10 5.61
CA ILE A 249 -23.76 2.88 6.43
C ILE A 249 -24.72 1.88 5.81
N PHE A 250 -24.88 1.89 4.48
CA PHE A 250 -25.78 0.97 3.77
C PHE A 250 -25.19 -0.44 3.71
N TYR A 251 -23.86 -0.56 3.53
CA TYR A 251 -23.19 -1.84 3.58
C TYR A 251 -23.26 -2.47 4.97
N ASP A 252 -23.03 -1.68 6.03
CA ASP A 252 -23.20 -2.12 7.41
C ASP A 252 -24.64 -2.55 7.70
N TYR A 253 -25.63 -1.80 7.21
CA TYR A 253 -27.04 -2.16 7.33
C TYR A 253 -27.34 -3.51 6.66
N SER A 254 -26.90 -3.71 5.41
CA SER A 254 -27.12 -4.98 4.69
C SER A 254 -26.49 -6.17 5.42
N PHE A 255 -25.29 -6.00 5.95
CA PHE A 255 -24.62 -7.05 6.72
C PHE A 255 -25.41 -7.39 8.00
N ASN A 256 -25.82 -6.36 8.75
CA ASN A 256 -26.60 -6.54 9.97
C ASN A 256 -27.95 -7.21 9.70
N LEU A 257 -28.61 -6.87 8.60
CA LEU A 257 -29.85 -7.52 8.17
C LEU A 257 -29.64 -9.03 7.98
N VAL A 258 -28.65 -9.43 7.18
CA VAL A 258 -28.33 -10.85 6.93
C VAL A 258 -28.00 -11.58 8.23
N THR A 259 -27.14 -10.99 9.06
CA THR A 259 -26.74 -11.65 10.32
C THR A 259 -27.92 -11.84 11.26
N THR A 260 -28.86 -10.90 11.31
CA THR A 260 -30.07 -10.99 12.13
C THR A 260 -31.02 -12.05 11.59
N GLU A 261 -31.37 -12.00 10.30
CA GLU A 261 -32.33 -12.92 9.67
C GLU A 261 -31.85 -14.37 9.68
N ARG A 262 -30.54 -14.59 9.48
CA ARG A 262 -29.91 -15.91 9.48
C ARG A 262 -29.45 -16.35 10.87
N ASN A 263 -29.72 -15.57 11.91
CA ASN A 263 -29.25 -15.81 13.29
C ASN A 263 -27.73 -16.05 13.40
N LEU A 264 -26.94 -15.42 12.52
CA LEU A 264 -25.49 -15.45 12.61
C LEU A 264 -25.06 -14.56 13.77
N ARG A 265 -24.14 -15.08 14.60
CA ARG A 265 -23.58 -14.33 15.72
C ARG A 265 -22.06 -14.25 15.59
N PRO A 266 -21.55 -13.63 14.51
CA PRO A 266 -20.13 -13.53 14.30
C PRO A 266 -19.51 -12.72 15.43
N ASN A 267 -18.33 -13.12 15.88
CA ASN A 267 -17.60 -12.26 16.81
C ASN A 267 -17.28 -10.91 16.13
N PRO A 268 -17.18 -9.79 16.87
CA PRO A 268 -16.99 -8.47 16.28
C PRO A 268 -15.75 -8.35 15.39
N TYR A 269 -14.69 -9.09 15.70
CA TYR A 269 -13.46 -9.09 14.89
C TYR A 269 -13.69 -9.74 13.52
N LEU A 270 -14.41 -10.86 13.45
CA LEU A 270 -14.74 -11.52 12.18
C LEU A 270 -15.76 -10.74 11.36
N ALA A 271 -16.74 -10.09 12.00
CA ALA A 271 -17.66 -9.20 11.33
C ALA A 271 -16.92 -8.04 10.62
N GLU A 272 -15.99 -7.38 11.31
CA GLU A 272 -15.20 -6.32 10.70
C GLU A 272 -14.18 -6.84 9.68
N THR A 273 -13.60 -8.03 9.90
CA THR A 273 -12.72 -8.69 8.91
C THR A 273 -13.47 -9.01 7.63
N PHE A 274 -14.71 -9.51 7.72
CA PHE A 274 -15.55 -9.77 6.56
C PHE A 274 -15.83 -8.51 5.76
N LYS A 275 -16.27 -7.43 6.41
CA LYS A 275 -16.51 -6.14 5.76
C LYS A 275 -15.24 -5.58 5.11
N TYR A 276 -14.09 -5.74 5.76
CA TYR A 276 -12.80 -5.34 5.22
C TYR A 276 -12.44 -6.15 3.96
N ILE A 277 -12.71 -7.46 3.92
CA ILE A 277 -12.52 -8.30 2.72
C ILE A 277 -13.43 -7.84 1.58
N LEU A 278 -14.69 -7.48 1.84
CA LEU A 278 -15.56 -6.89 0.81
C LEU A 278 -15.00 -5.57 0.27
N ALA A 279 -14.48 -4.72 1.16
CA ALA A 279 -13.87 -3.46 0.78
C ALA A 279 -12.55 -3.64 -0.02
N MET A 280 -11.76 -4.67 0.31
CA MET A 280 -10.58 -5.07 -0.47
C MET A 280 -10.98 -5.53 -1.87
N ALA A 281 -12.03 -6.36 -1.98
CA ALA A 281 -12.54 -6.83 -3.27
C ALA A 281 -13.04 -5.68 -4.17
N LEU A 282 -13.55 -4.60 -3.56
CA LEU A 282 -13.96 -3.37 -4.25
C LEU A 282 -12.83 -2.36 -4.52
N GLY A 283 -11.58 -2.66 -4.12
CA GLY A 283 -10.43 -1.76 -4.28
C GLY A 283 -10.43 -0.54 -3.38
N GLN A 284 -11.25 -0.57 -2.32
CA GLN A 284 -11.41 0.56 -1.41
C GLN A 284 -10.38 0.55 -0.28
N PHE A 285 -9.88 -0.64 0.07
CA PHE A 285 -8.75 -0.80 0.98
C PHE A 285 -7.68 -1.69 0.37
N PRO A 286 -6.38 -1.43 0.67
CA PRO A 286 -5.30 -2.28 0.21
C PRO A 286 -5.41 -3.70 0.77
N GLY A 287 -5.20 -4.67 -0.10
CA GLY A 287 -4.90 -6.04 0.28
C GLY A 287 -3.40 -6.30 0.18
N LEU A 288 -3.03 -7.58 0.20
CA LEU A 288 -1.65 -8.02 0.02
C LEU A 288 -1.55 -8.87 -1.25
N ARG A 289 -0.51 -8.69 -2.05
CA ARG A 289 -0.25 -9.49 -3.27
C ARG A 289 1.20 -9.90 -3.36
N VAL A 290 1.49 -10.87 -4.21
CA VAL A 290 2.87 -11.19 -4.57
C VAL A 290 3.45 -10.06 -5.44
N ALA A 291 4.67 -9.63 -5.11
CA ALA A 291 5.44 -8.70 -5.91
C ALA A 291 5.93 -9.41 -7.18
N ILE A 292 5.59 -8.85 -8.34
CA ILE A 292 5.96 -9.41 -9.65
C ILE A 292 6.72 -8.42 -10.54
N ASP A 293 7.02 -7.24 -10.00
CA ASP A 293 7.71 -6.17 -10.68
C ASP A 293 8.35 -5.22 -9.65
N GLU A 294 9.03 -4.20 -10.16
CA GLU A 294 9.63 -3.15 -9.32
C GLU A 294 8.73 -1.93 -9.13
N SER A 295 7.40 -2.03 -9.25
CA SER A 295 6.49 -0.89 -9.09
C SER A 295 6.49 -0.33 -7.65
N ALA A 296 6.59 -1.22 -6.66
CA ALA A 296 6.47 -0.87 -5.25
C ALA A 296 7.79 -0.92 -4.46
N MET A 297 8.80 -1.63 -4.97
CA MET A 297 10.12 -1.77 -4.33
C MET A 297 11.15 -2.28 -5.33
N PRO A 298 12.46 -2.16 -5.05
CA PRO A 298 13.52 -2.80 -5.85
C PRO A 298 13.53 -4.32 -5.60
N LEU A 299 12.57 -5.02 -6.21
CA LEU A 299 12.29 -6.43 -5.98
C LEU A 299 13.52 -7.31 -6.24
N SER A 300 14.20 -7.08 -7.37
CA SER A 300 15.39 -7.84 -7.76
C SER A 300 16.47 -7.78 -6.67
N ILE A 301 16.80 -6.60 -6.16
CA ILE A 301 17.83 -6.41 -5.13
C ILE A 301 17.46 -7.11 -3.82
N ILE A 302 16.18 -7.06 -3.44
CA ILE A 302 15.70 -7.74 -2.23
C ILE A 302 15.84 -9.26 -2.41
N GLN A 303 15.40 -9.79 -3.55
CA GLN A 303 15.51 -11.22 -3.85
C GLN A 303 16.97 -11.70 -3.94
N ASP A 304 17.85 -10.91 -4.57
CA ASP A 304 19.30 -11.17 -4.66
C ASP A 304 19.89 -11.31 -3.27
N CYS A 305 19.61 -10.33 -2.41
CA CYS A 305 20.11 -10.28 -1.05
C CYS A 305 19.62 -11.49 -0.25
N LEU A 306 18.35 -11.86 -0.36
CA LEU A 306 17.82 -13.04 0.34
C LEU A 306 18.47 -14.34 -0.13
N LEU A 307 18.73 -14.49 -1.43
CA LEU A 307 19.36 -15.69 -1.99
C LEU A 307 20.86 -15.75 -1.71
N ASN A 308 21.59 -14.67 -1.98
CA ASN A 308 23.05 -14.66 -2.09
C ASN A 308 23.76 -14.12 -0.84
N ASP A 309 23.13 -13.20 -0.11
CA ASP A 309 23.73 -12.60 1.08
C ASP A 309 23.20 -13.22 2.39
N TYR A 310 21.90 -13.46 2.46
CA TYR A 310 21.24 -14.17 3.57
C TYR A 310 21.34 -15.69 3.40
N ALA A 311 21.64 -16.20 2.20
CA ALA A 311 21.76 -17.62 1.90
C ALA A 311 20.46 -18.41 2.10
N LEU A 312 19.32 -17.87 1.67
CA LEU A 312 18.04 -18.59 1.65
C LEU A 312 18.13 -19.82 0.75
N LYS A 313 18.00 -21.01 1.34
CA LYS A 313 18.07 -22.30 0.63
C LYS A 313 16.68 -22.87 0.38
N HIS A 314 16.55 -23.59 -0.73
CA HIS A 314 15.40 -24.40 -1.13
C HIS A 314 14.13 -23.64 -1.50
N TYR A 315 13.92 -22.43 -0.96
CA TYR A 315 12.71 -21.66 -1.18
C TYR A 315 12.91 -20.51 -2.16
N ILE A 316 11.92 -20.28 -3.01
CA ILE A 316 11.82 -19.08 -3.83
C ILE A 316 11.66 -17.87 -2.89
N PRO A 317 12.40 -16.76 -3.08
CA PRO A 317 12.31 -15.55 -2.26
C PRO A 317 11.06 -14.74 -2.63
N THR A 318 9.88 -15.35 -2.53
CA THR A 318 8.60 -14.71 -2.84
C THR A 318 8.37 -13.55 -1.87
N ILE A 319 8.22 -12.34 -2.41
CA ILE A 319 7.95 -11.12 -1.64
C ILE A 319 6.47 -10.77 -1.76
N ILE A 320 5.85 -10.40 -0.66
CA ILE A 320 4.47 -9.95 -0.58
C ILE A 320 4.45 -8.48 -0.21
N HIS A 321 3.56 -7.69 -0.81
CA HIS A 321 3.40 -6.27 -0.54
C HIS A 321 1.95 -5.81 -0.60
N ALA A 322 1.67 -4.62 -0.06
CA ALA A 322 0.35 -4.01 -0.16
C ALA A 322 0.06 -3.48 -1.56
N ASP A 323 -1.16 -3.71 -2.05
CA ASP A 323 -1.68 -3.19 -3.32
C ASP A 323 -3.22 -3.14 -3.31
N CYS A 324 -3.82 -2.35 -4.20
CA CYS A 324 -5.27 -2.20 -4.32
C CYS A 324 -5.81 -3.08 -5.46
N PHE A 325 -6.73 -3.99 -5.13
CA PHE A 325 -7.40 -4.85 -6.10
C PHE A 325 -8.68 -4.22 -6.62
N ASP A 326 -8.87 -4.21 -7.93
CA ASP A 326 -10.11 -3.80 -8.58
C ASP A 326 -10.77 -5.03 -9.22
N PHE A 327 -11.94 -5.45 -8.74
CA PHE A 327 -12.62 -6.62 -9.28
C PHE A 327 -12.95 -6.51 -10.77
N GLN A 328 -13.01 -5.32 -11.36
CA GLN A 328 -13.29 -5.13 -12.78
C GLN A 328 -12.03 -5.20 -13.65
N GLN A 329 -10.87 -4.79 -13.11
CA GLN A 329 -9.67 -4.55 -13.92
C GLN A 329 -8.46 -5.40 -13.50
N SER A 330 -8.40 -5.84 -12.25
CA SER A 330 -7.23 -6.52 -11.72
C SER A 330 -7.13 -7.94 -12.22
N ASN A 331 -5.94 -8.29 -12.70
CA ASN A 331 -5.54 -9.61 -13.19
C ASN A 331 -4.67 -10.38 -12.18
N PHE A 332 -4.68 -9.97 -10.91
CA PHE A 332 -3.88 -10.57 -9.85
C PHE A 332 -4.78 -10.98 -8.67
N THR A 333 -4.29 -11.89 -7.85
CA THR A 333 -4.96 -12.29 -6.61
C THR A 333 -4.51 -11.38 -5.47
N THR A 334 -5.47 -10.87 -4.70
CA THR A 334 -5.19 -10.13 -3.45
C THR A 334 -5.56 -10.97 -2.24
N TYR A 335 -4.91 -10.70 -1.11
CA TYR A 335 -4.95 -11.56 0.06
C TYR A 335 -5.14 -10.78 1.35
N TYR A 336 -5.97 -11.33 2.23
CA TYR A 336 -6.01 -10.99 3.65
C TYR A 336 -5.40 -12.13 4.47
N SER A 337 -4.62 -11.85 5.52
CA SER A 337 -4.08 -12.88 6.41
C SER A 337 -4.31 -12.56 7.88
N PHE A 338 -4.77 -13.55 8.64
CA PHE A 338 -4.88 -13.48 10.11
C PHE A 338 -3.51 -13.42 10.81
N GLN A 339 -2.41 -13.63 10.07
CA GLN A 339 -1.03 -13.55 10.57
C GLN A 339 -0.37 -12.20 10.22
N TYR A 340 -1.01 -11.42 9.34
CA TYR A 340 -0.69 -10.02 9.05
C TYR A 340 -2.01 -9.23 8.96
N PRO A 341 -2.76 -9.07 10.07
CA PRO A 341 -4.02 -8.34 10.03
C PRO A 341 -3.80 -6.86 9.67
N THR A 342 -4.52 -6.40 8.65
CA THR A 342 -4.54 -4.99 8.20
C THR A 342 -5.86 -4.28 8.54
N VAL A 343 -6.77 -4.97 9.24
CA VAL A 343 -8.04 -4.38 9.71
C VAL A 343 -7.86 -3.71 11.07
N LEU A 344 -8.39 -2.49 11.26
CA LEU A 344 -8.30 -1.75 12.52
C LEU A 344 -8.88 -2.50 13.73
N ALA A 345 -9.93 -3.29 13.52
CA ALA A 345 -10.55 -4.11 14.57
C ALA A 345 -9.57 -5.15 15.18
N SER A 346 -8.47 -5.47 14.49
CA SER A 346 -7.44 -6.38 15.00
C SER A 346 -6.72 -5.85 16.24
N LEU A 347 -6.70 -4.52 16.45
CA LEU A 347 -6.11 -3.88 17.63
C LEU A 347 -6.82 -4.26 18.92
N ASN A 348 -8.11 -4.58 18.83
CA ASN A 348 -8.95 -4.94 19.98
C ASN A 348 -9.09 -6.46 20.14
N ARG A 349 -8.27 -7.25 19.45
CA ARG A 349 -8.37 -8.71 19.50
C ARG A 349 -7.97 -9.21 20.88
N ALA A 350 -8.96 -9.62 21.68
CA ALA A 350 -8.74 -10.31 22.95
C ALA A 350 -7.92 -11.59 22.75
N LYS A 351 -7.32 -12.12 23.83
CA LYS A 351 -6.58 -13.40 23.81
C LYS A 351 -7.42 -14.46 23.07
N ARG A 352 -6.83 -15.06 22.02
CA ARG A 352 -7.51 -15.98 21.09
C ARG A 352 -8.21 -17.11 21.85
N LEU A 353 -9.54 -17.09 21.89
CA LEU A 353 -10.37 -18.20 22.37
C LEU A 353 -10.53 -19.29 21.29
N THR A 354 -10.37 -18.91 20.02
CA THR A 354 -10.57 -19.76 18.84
C THR A 354 -9.28 -19.98 18.04
N THR A 355 -9.25 -21.05 17.25
CA THR A 355 -8.13 -21.33 16.33
C THR A 355 -8.33 -20.59 15.01
N THR A 356 -7.24 -20.30 14.29
CA THR A 356 -7.33 -19.64 12.97
C THR A 356 -8.10 -20.45 11.93
N LEU A 357 -8.08 -21.78 12.00
CA LEU A 357 -8.91 -22.64 11.15
C LEU A 357 -10.40 -22.45 11.44
N HIS A 358 -10.77 -22.38 12.73
CA HIS A 358 -12.15 -22.11 13.12
C HIS A 358 -12.61 -20.74 12.61
N ASP A 359 -11.80 -19.70 12.82
CA ASP A 359 -12.06 -18.34 12.34
C ASP A 359 -12.27 -18.30 10.80
N LEU A 360 -11.47 -19.06 10.03
CA LEU A 360 -11.62 -19.15 8.58
C LEU A 360 -12.93 -19.83 8.16
N ARG A 361 -13.35 -20.91 8.83
CA ARG A 361 -14.61 -21.59 8.55
C ARG A 361 -15.80 -20.68 8.84
N GLU A 362 -15.77 -19.99 9.98
CA GLU A 362 -16.81 -19.03 10.36
C GLU A 362 -16.88 -17.89 9.33
N LEU A 363 -15.73 -17.38 8.88
CA LEU A 363 -15.68 -16.34 7.85
C LEU A 363 -16.23 -16.82 6.49
N LYS A 364 -15.91 -18.06 6.09
CA LYS A 364 -16.48 -18.68 4.88
C LYS A 364 -18.00 -18.84 5.00
N HIS A 365 -18.48 -19.25 6.16
CA HIS A 365 -19.91 -19.38 6.44
C HIS A 365 -20.65 -18.04 6.37
N ILE A 366 -20.07 -16.97 6.96
CA ILE A 366 -20.59 -15.60 6.86
C ILE A 366 -20.67 -15.16 5.40
N TYR A 367 -19.59 -15.37 4.64
CA TYR A 367 -19.54 -15.02 3.22
C TYR A 367 -20.61 -15.74 2.40
N SER A 368 -20.75 -17.06 2.55
CA SER A 368 -21.76 -17.84 1.84
C SER A 368 -23.17 -17.32 2.13
N HIS A 369 -23.53 -17.09 3.39
CA HIS A 369 -24.84 -16.56 3.73
C HIS A 369 -25.09 -15.14 3.25
N TYR A 370 -24.08 -14.29 3.29
CA TYR A 370 -24.18 -12.92 2.77
C TYR A 370 -24.35 -12.93 1.25
N ARG A 371 -23.54 -13.70 0.54
CA ARG A 371 -23.65 -13.87 -0.92
C ARG A 371 -25.03 -14.39 -1.31
N ASP A 372 -25.51 -15.45 -0.66
CA ASP A 372 -26.83 -16.02 -0.93
C ASP A 372 -27.95 -14.99 -0.70
N ALA A 373 -27.88 -14.21 0.37
CA ALA A 373 -28.88 -13.19 0.67
C ALA A 373 -28.87 -12.02 -0.33
N VAL A 374 -27.69 -11.63 -0.83
CA VAL A 374 -27.57 -10.64 -1.91
C VAL A 374 -28.16 -11.18 -3.21
N GLN A 375 -27.86 -12.44 -3.57
CA GLN A 375 -28.37 -13.10 -4.78
C GLN A 375 -29.89 -13.40 -4.71
N GLN A 376 -30.44 -13.59 -3.51
CA GLN A 376 -31.88 -13.74 -3.27
C GLN A 376 -32.62 -12.40 -3.17
N GLU A 377 -31.93 -11.28 -3.45
CA GLU A 377 -32.46 -9.91 -3.41
C GLU A 377 -33.04 -9.46 -2.06
N THR A 378 -32.72 -10.14 -0.95
CA THR A 378 -33.28 -9.80 0.38
C THR A 378 -32.59 -8.60 1.04
N THR A 379 -31.44 -8.18 0.52
CA THR A 379 -30.59 -7.14 1.12
C THR A 379 -30.68 -5.77 0.44
N GLY A 380 -31.30 -5.70 -0.74
CA GLY A 380 -31.27 -4.51 -1.61
C GLY A 380 -29.91 -4.24 -2.28
N MET A 381 -28.93 -5.14 -2.16
CA MET A 381 -27.58 -4.96 -2.72
C MET A 381 -27.37 -5.62 -4.10
N HIS A 382 -28.34 -6.39 -4.60
CA HIS A 382 -28.21 -7.16 -5.84
C HIS A 382 -27.83 -6.30 -7.05
N ASN A 383 -28.57 -5.21 -7.29
CA ASN A 383 -28.34 -4.31 -8.42
C ASN A 383 -27.34 -3.19 -8.09
N THR A 384 -26.30 -3.50 -7.31
CA THR A 384 -25.27 -2.54 -6.91
C THR A 384 -23.89 -3.12 -7.19
N VAL A 385 -22.85 -2.28 -7.08
CA VAL A 385 -21.45 -2.69 -7.22
C VAL A 385 -21.07 -3.86 -6.29
N ILE A 386 -21.72 -4.01 -5.13
CA ILE A 386 -21.51 -5.16 -4.24
C ILE A 386 -22.04 -6.44 -4.86
N GLY A 387 -23.23 -6.41 -5.47
CA GLY A 387 -23.81 -7.55 -6.16
C GLY A 387 -22.97 -7.97 -7.36
N GLU A 388 -22.58 -7.02 -8.21
CA GLU A 388 -21.69 -7.24 -9.35
C GLU A 388 -20.35 -7.86 -8.91
N MET A 389 -19.75 -7.33 -7.85
CA MET A 389 -18.50 -7.85 -7.30
C MET A 389 -18.67 -9.29 -6.78
N LEU A 390 -19.73 -9.59 -6.02
CA LEU A 390 -19.98 -10.93 -5.49
C LEU A 390 -20.23 -12.00 -6.56
N GLU A 391 -20.70 -11.59 -7.74
CA GLU A 391 -20.83 -12.46 -8.91
C GLU A 391 -19.51 -12.66 -9.66
N SER A 392 -18.62 -11.67 -9.59
CA SER A 392 -17.38 -11.64 -10.37
C SER A 392 -16.17 -12.22 -9.63
N VAL A 393 -16.16 -12.24 -8.29
CA VAL A 393 -14.98 -12.68 -7.52
C VAL A 393 -15.15 -14.05 -6.89
N ASN A 394 -14.03 -14.77 -6.79
CA ASN A 394 -13.91 -16.00 -6.00
C ASN A 394 -13.08 -15.75 -4.74
N LEU A 395 -13.54 -16.31 -3.63
CA LEU A 395 -12.81 -16.32 -2.36
C LEU A 395 -12.20 -17.70 -2.09
N HIS A 396 -10.89 -17.73 -1.87
CA HIS A 396 -10.11 -18.92 -1.55
C HIS A 396 -9.68 -18.88 -0.08
N PHE A 397 -10.18 -19.80 0.74
CA PHE A 397 -9.86 -19.85 2.16
C PHE A 397 -8.73 -20.86 2.38
N LEU A 398 -7.54 -20.39 2.78
CA LEU A 398 -6.31 -21.18 2.79
C LEU A 398 -5.72 -21.32 4.19
N HIS A 399 -5.20 -22.50 4.49
CA HIS A 399 -4.42 -22.74 5.69
C HIS A 399 -3.31 -23.78 5.49
N SER A 400 -2.13 -23.54 6.10
CA SER A 400 -0.98 -24.48 6.05
C SER A 400 -1.20 -25.87 6.63
N LYS A 401 -2.27 -26.07 7.40
CA LYS A 401 -2.63 -27.35 8.04
C LYS A 401 -3.96 -27.82 7.47
N LYS A 402 -4.06 -29.14 7.26
CA LYS A 402 -5.26 -29.78 6.74
C LYS A 402 -6.46 -29.50 7.62
N ASP A 403 -7.56 -29.14 6.98
CA ASP A 403 -8.83 -28.93 7.63
C ASP A 403 -9.58 -30.24 7.83
N ILE A 404 -10.01 -30.55 9.05
CA ILE A 404 -10.71 -31.82 9.33
C ILE A 404 -12.11 -31.88 8.71
N HIS A 405 -12.72 -30.73 8.41
CA HIS A 405 -14.04 -30.66 7.77
C HIS A 405 -13.95 -30.41 6.26
N ASN A 406 -12.74 -30.27 5.72
CA ASN A 406 -12.48 -29.93 4.31
C ASN A 406 -13.24 -28.69 3.82
N GLU A 407 -13.46 -27.71 4.71
CA GLU A 407 -14.07 -26.42 4.36
C GLU A 407 -13.03 -25.37 3.97
N VAL A 408 -11.80 -25.54 4.46
CA VAL A 408 -10.65 -24.67 4.21
C VAL A 408 -9.60 -25.45 3.43
N ASP A 409 -9.12 -24.87 2.33
CA ASP A 409 -8.13 -25.50 1.46
C ASP A 409 -6.72 -25.44 2.05
N LEU A 410 -5.90 -26.41 1.66
CA LEU A 410 -4.49 -26.42 2.02
C LEU A 410 -3.73 -25.36 1.23
N SER A 411 -2.75 -24.71 1.85
CA SER A 411 -1.97 -23.65 1.17
C SER A 411 -1.19 -24.12 -0.07
N ASN A 412 -1.00 -25.43 -0.27
CA ASN A 412 -0.38 -25.97 -1.48
C ASN A 412 -1.32 -26.01 -2.70
N THR A 413 -2.59 -25.64 -2.55
CA THR A 413 -3.51 -25.48 -3.68
C THR A 413 -3.38 -24.12 -4.36
N ILE A 414 -2.59 -23.21 -3.79
CA ILE A 414 -2.43 -21.84 -4.30
C ILE A 414 -1.91 -21.80 -5.74
N ASP A 415 -1.08 -22.76 -6.11
CA ASP A 415 -0.51 -22.93 -7.44
C ASP A 415 -1.58 -23.02 -8.53
N ALA A 416 -2.77 -23.51 -8.18
CA ALA A 416 -3.87 -23.71 -9.12
C ALA A 416 -4.54 -22.40 -9.56
N PHE A 417 -4.42 -21.31 -8.78
CA PHE A 417 -5.12 -20.06 -9.05
C PHE A 417 -4.27 -18.79 -8.91
N ASP A 418 -3.06 -18.87 -8.34
CA ASP A 418 -2.10 -17.77 -8.34
C ASP A 418 -0.67 -18.25 -8.65
N PRO A 419 -0.29 -18.35 -9.93
CA PRO A 419 1.06 -18.74 -10.32
C PRO A 419 2.13 -17.71 -9.92
N ASN A 420 1.75 -16.49 -9.54
CA ASN A 420 2.70 -15.44 -9.19
C ASN A 420 3.53 -15.79 -7.94
N PHE A 421 3.09 -16.73 -7.11
CA PHE A 421 3.90 -17.20 -5.97
C PHE A 421 5.29 -17.72 -6.40
N PHE A 422 5.41 -18.24 -7.62
CA PHE A 422 6.67 -18.69 -8.20
C PHE A 422 7.53 -17.57 -8.81
N HIS A 423 7.08 -16.32 -8.76
CA HIS A 423 7.80 -15.21 -9.35
C HIS A 423 9.14 -14.93 -8.63
N CYS A 424 10.20 -14.80 -9.42
CA CYS A 424 11.52 -14.37 -9.00
C CYS A 424 12.21 -13.67 -10.18
N GLU A 425 12.63 -12.42 -10.01
CA GLU A 425 13.33 -11.63 -11.05
C GLU A 425 14.73 -12.18 -11.36
N ILE A 426 15.30 -12.91 -10.40
CA ILE A 426 16.67 -13.43 -10.48
C ILE A 426 16.65 -14.94 -10.69
N SER A 427 17.55 -15.40 -11.56
CA SER A 427 17.76 -16.83 -11.77
C SER A 427 18.12 -17.51 -10.45
N THR A 428 17.34 -18.51 -10.08
CA THR A 428 17.55 -19.31 -8.88
C THR A 428 17.36 -20.78 -9.16
N SER A 429 18.14 -21.62 -8.49
CA SER A 429 17.91 -23.07 -8.48
C SER A 429 16.84 -23.48 -7.46
N ASN A 430 16.35 -22.54 -6.64
CA ASN A 430 15.28 -22.81 -5.69
C ASN A 430 13.96 -22.89 -6.44
N ASP A 431 13.25 -24.01 -6.30
CA ASP A 431 12.00 -24.31 -7.00
C ASP A 431 10.81 -24.49 -6.05
N LYS A 432 11.04 -24.46 -4.72
CA LYS A 432 9.99 -24.73 -3.73
C LYS A 432 9.35 -23.45 -3.22
N LEU A 433 8.03 -23.45 -3.14
CA LEU A 433 7.29 -22.44 -2.39
C LEU A 433 7.28 -22.73 -0.89
N ALA A 434 7.27 -21.66 -0.12
CA ALA A 434 7.14 -21.72 1.33
C ALA A 434 5.66 -21.85 1.74
N TYR A 435 4.99 -22.96 1.38
CA TYR A 435 3.57 -23.20 1.67
C TYR A 435 3.22 -23.13 3.17
N SER A 436 4.18 -23.42 4.06
CA SER A 436 4.04 -23.32 5.51
C SER A 436 4.43 -21.94 6.07
N GLY A 437 4.75 -20.99 5.19
CA GLY A 437 5.11 -19.61 5.54
C GLY A 437 4.04 -18.97 6.41
N ALA A 438 4.46 -18.10 7.34
CA ALA A 438 3.57 -17.57 8.37
C ALA A 438 2.31 -16.94 7.76
N PHE A 439 2.47 -16.18 6.68
CA PHE A 439 1.39 -15.53 5.96
C PHE A 439 0.23 -16.46 5.52
N LEU A 440 0.55 -17.66 5.03
CA LEU A 440 -0.44 -18.63 4.52
C LEU A 440 -1.12 -19.46 5.62
N ARG A 441 -0.83 -19.18 6.90
CA ARG A 441 -1.46 -19.87 8.05
C ARG A 441 -2.74 -19.16 8.49
N GLY A 442 -3.69 -19.05 7.58
CA GLY A 442 -4.95 -18.34 7.83
C GLY A 442 -5.16 -17.19 6.86
N CYS A 443 -5.36 -17.50 5.59
CA CYS A 443 -5.41 -16.50 4.53
C CYS A 443 -6.71 -16.62 3.71
N VAL A 444 -7.19 -15.49 3.20
CA VAL A 444 -8.29 -15.42 2.25
C VAL A 444 -7.76 -14.75 0.99
N GLY A 445 -7.69 -15.50 -0.12
CA GLY A 445 -7.38 -14.99 -1.44
C GLY A 445 -8.64 -14.54 -2.18
N ILE A 446 -8.54 -13.46 -2.94
CA ILE A 446 -9.61 -12.86 -3.74
C ILE A 446 -9.09 -12.72 -5.15
N ASN A 447 -9.76 -13.35 -6.13
CA ASN A 447 -9.44 -13.16 -7.54
C ASN A 447 -10.71 -13.01 -8.38
N ASN A 448 -10.59 -12.37 -9.54
CA ASN A 448 -11.61 -12.43 -10.58
C ASN A 448 -11.13 -13.45 -11.63
N PRO A 449 -11.83 -14.60 -11.81
CA PRO A 449 -11.45 -15.60 -12.80
C PRO A 449 -11.61 -15.09 -14.26
N SER A 450 -12.44 -14.08 -14.50
CA SER A 450 -12.74 -13.56 -15.84
C SER A 450 -11.66 -12.60 -16.35
N SER A 451 -10.87 -11.97 -15.47
CA SER A 451 -9.78 -11.06 -15.83
C SER A 451 -8.44 -11.77 -16.09
N ALA A 452 -8.40 -13.10 -15.92
CA ALA A 452 -7.22 -13.93 -16.16
C ALA A 452 -7.12 -14.49 -17.60
N ASN A 453 -8.04 -14.11 -18.50
CA ASN A 453 -8.07 -14.51 -19.91
C ASN A 453 -7.68 -13.39 -20.87
#